data_AF-A0A3C1RU06-F1
#
_entry.id   AF-A0A3C1RU06-F1
#
_cell.length_a   1.000
_cell.length_b   1.000
_cell.length_c   1.000
_cell.angle_alpha   90.00
_cell.angle_beta   90.00
_cell.angle_gamma   90.00
#
_symmetry.space_group_name_H-M   'P 1'
#
loop_
_entity.id
_entity.type
_entity.pdbx_description
1 polymer ?
#
loop_
_entity_poly.entity_id
_entity_poly.type
_entity_poly.pdbx_seq_one_letter_code
_entity_poly.pdbx_strand_id
1 'polypeptide(L)' 'MNESEQPHIEIKGQRVTKGDAQKMIEKGSIIGVVCGGKITSPAKKLLDNANIAYAEVPESEFMESEVEEER' A
#
# COMPACT_ATOMS: atom_id res chain seq x y z
N MET A 1 15.49 15.04 12.17
CA MET A 1 14.45 14.54 11.25
C MET A 1 14.05 13.19 11.78
N ASN A 2 12.77 12.98 12.10
CA ASN A 2 12.29 11.65 12.49
C ASN A 2 12.18 10.79 11.23
N GLU A 3 12.63 9.54 11.28
CA GLU A 3 12.59 8.64 10.11
C GLU A 3 11.18 8.45 9.53
N SER A 4 10.14 8.66 10.35
CA SER A 4 8.72 8.61 9.96
C SER A 4 8.27 9.73 9.00
N GLU A 5 9.09 10.76 8.79
CA GLU A 5 8.77 11.91 7.95
C GLU A 5 9.39 11.82 6.55
N GLN A 6 10.20 10.79 6.27
CA GLN A 6 10.81 10.63 4.95
C GLN A 6 9.80 10.11 3.92
N PRO A 7 9.84 10.63 2.67
CA PRO A 7 9.08 10.07 1.55
C PRO A 7 9.32 8.56 1.42
N HIS A 8 8.26 7.75 1.49
CA HIS A 8 8.36 6.29 1.38
C HIS A 8 7.19 5.67 0.62
N ILE A 9 7.40 4.42 0.21
CA ILE A 9 6.36 3.57 -0.38
C ILE A 9 5.78 2.70 0.74
N GLU A 10 4.47 2.73 0.90
CA GLU A 10 3.76 1.86 1.83
C GLU A 10 3.34 0.56 1.14
N ILE A 11 3.64 -0.57 1.77
CA ILE A 11 3.36 -1.91 1.26
C ILE A 11 2.18 -2.51 2.05
N LYS A 12 1.15 -3.01 1.36
CA LYS A 12 -0.03 -3.64 1.95
C LYS A 12 -0.31 -4.99 1.31
N GLY A 13 -0.23 -6.08 2.07
CA GLY A 13 -0.61 -7.40 1.56
C GLY A 13 -2.11 -7.59 1.34
N GLN A 14 -2.94 -6.75 1.98
CA GLN A 14 -4.40 -6.89 2.00
C GLN A 14 -5.09 -5.75 1.25
N ARG A 15 -6.41 -5.91 1.03
CA ARG A 15 -7.27 -4.91 0.38
C ARG A 15 -7.11 -3.52 1.02
N VAL A 16 -6.92 -2.49 0.21
CA VAL A 16 -6.85 -1.08 0.65
C VAL A 16 -8.22 -0.41 0.48
N THR A 17 -8.78 0.05 1.61
CA THR A 17 -10.07 0.73 1.66
C THR A 17 -9.92 2.25 1.60
N LYS A 18 -11.05 2.97 1.47
CA LYS A 18 -11.09 4.44 1.54
C LYS A 18 -10.48 4.96 2.85
N GLY A 19 -10.78 4.30 3.98
CA GLY A 19 -10.27 4.70 5.29
C GLY A 19 -8.76 4.53 5.41
N ASP A 20 -8.20 3.49 4.78
CA ASP A 20 -6.75 3.29 4.74
C ASP A 20 -6.06 4.37 3.91
N ALA A 21 -6.59 4.69 2.73
CA ALA A 21 -6.07 5.78 1.91
C ALA A 21 -6.10 7.13 2.64
N GLN A 22 -7.18 7.41 3.39
CA GLN A 22 -7.28 8.64 4.19
C GLN A 22 -6.16 8.72 5.25
N LYS A 23 -5.93 7.64 6.01
CA LYS A 23 -4.84 7.57 6.99
C LYS A 23 -3.46 7.72 6.33
N MET A 24 -3.27 7.14 5.15
CA MET A 24 -2.00 7.25 4.42
C MET A 24 -1.71 8.70 3.99
N ILE A 25 -2.73 9.40 3.51
CA ILE A 25 -2.63 10.83 3.15
C ILE A 25 -2.34 11.68 4.38
N GLU A 26 -3.01 11.40 5.50
CA GLU A 26 -2.82 12.11 6.77
C GLU A 26 -1.38 11.98 7.32
N LYS A 27 -0.67 10.88 7.04
CA LYS A 27 0.75 10.75 7.41
C LYS A 27 1.64 11.78 6.71
N GLY A 28 1.27 12.24 5.51
CA GLY A 28 2.02 13.25 4.75
C GLY A 28 3.38 12.80 4.19
N SER A 29 3.85 11.59 4.49
CA SER A 29 5.15 11.07 4.06
C SER A 29 5.06 9.91 3.06
N ILE A 30 3.86 9.46 2.69
CA ILE A 30 3.68 8.38 1.71
C ILE A 30 3.61 8.98 0.30
N ILE A 31 4.49 8.49 -0.59
CA ILE A 31 4.54 8.88 -2.02
C ILE A 31 4.03 7.79 -2.95
N GLY A 32 3.87 6.56 -2.45
CA GLY A 32 3.34 5.44 -3.22
C GLY A 32 2.77 4.33 -2.37
N VAL A 33 1.84 3.55 -2.93
CA VAL A 33 1.22 2.40 -2.29
C VAL A 33 1.30 1.17 -3.19
N VAL A 34 1.90 0.09 -2.70
CA VAL A 34 1.91 -1.21 -3.38
C VAL A 34 0.99 -2.15 -2.62
N CYS A 35 0.03 -2.77 -3.31
CA CYS A 35 -1.04 -3.56 -2.70
C CYS A 35 -1.11 -4.97 -3.31
N GLY A 36 -1.00 -6.01 -2.45
CA GLY A 36 -1.16 -7.42 -2.80
C GLY A 36 -2.62 -7.81 -3.06
N GLY A 37 -3.56 -7.04 -2.50
CA GLY A 37 -5.00 -7.15 -2.73
C GLY A 37 -5.54 -6.10 -3.70
N LYS A 38 -6.85 -5.84 -3.64
CA LYS A 38 -7.48 -4.75 -4.41
C LYS A 38 -7.47 -3.44 -3.63
N ILE A 39 -7.21 -2.35 -4.33
CA ILE A 39 -7.45 -0.98 -3.89
C ILE A 39 -8.85 -0.58 -4.38
N THR A 40 -9.72 -0.23 -3.45
CA THR A 40 -11.11 0.14 -3.83
C THR A 40 -11.16 1.40 -4.70
N SER A 41 -12.15 1.52 -5.60
CA SER A 41 -12.28 2.72 -6.44
C SER A 41 -12.35 4.04 -5.65
N PRO A 42 -13.05 4.12 -4.50
CA PRO A 42 -12.98 5.31 -3.65
C PRO A 42 -11.58 5.58 -3.07
N ALA A 43 -10.79 4.54 -2.77
CA ALA A 43 -9.41 4.69 -2.31
C ALA A 43 -8.49 5.19 -3.45
N LYS A 44 -8.59 4.61 -4.65
CA LYS A 44 -7.84 5.06 -5.84
C LYS A 44 -8.06 6.55 -6.10
N LYS A 45 -9.32 7.01 -6.07
CA LYS A 45 -9.65 8.44 -6.20
C LYS A 45 -8.98 9.33 -5.15
N LEU A 46 -8.90 8.88 -3.90
CA LEU A 46 -8.22 9.65 -2.85
C LEU A 46 -6.72 9.73 -3.09
N LEU A 47 -6.09 8.61 -3.48
CA LEU A 47 -4.67 8.54 -3.78
C LEU A 47 -4.30 9.40 -5.01
N ASP A 48 -5.10 9.33 -6.08
CA ASP A 48 -4.94 10.17 -7.28
C ASP A 48 -5.01 11.66 -6.91
N ASN A 49 -6.03 12.07 -6.15
CA ASN A 49 -6.18 13.46 -5.71
C ASN A 49 -5.03 13.95 -4.81
N ALA A 50 -4.40 13.03 -4.08
CA ALA A 50 -3.25 13.32 -3.22
C ALA A 50 -1.90 13.20 -3.94
N ASN A 51 -1.87 12.90 -5.24
CA ASN A 51 -0.66 12.61 -6.02
C ASN A 51 0.17 11.46 -5.44
N ILE A 52 -0.48 10.43 -4.89
CA ILE A 52 0.16 9.21 -4.38
C ILE A 52 0.01 8.13 -5.45
N ALA A 53 1.14 7.64 -5.98
CA ALA A 53 1.14 6.55 -6.95
C ALA A 53 0.62 5.24 -6.32
N TYR A 54 0.02 4.35 -7.11
CA TYR A 54 -0.35 3.03 -6.61
C TYR A 54 -0.19 1.92 -7.63
N ALA A 55 0.07 0.71 -7.12
CA ALA A 55 0.10 -0.51 -7.89
C ALA A 55 -0.65 -1.62 -7.14
N GLU A 56 -1.51 -2.33 -7.86
CA GLU A 56 -2.06 -3.62 -7.42
C GLU A 56 -1.19 -4.71 -8.05
N VAL A 57 -0.67 -5.59 -7.22
CA VAL A 57 0.23 -6.68 -7.60
C VAL A 57 -0.34 -7.97 -7.02
N PRO A 58 -0.25 -9.12 -7.70
CA PRO A 58 -0.70 -10.38 -7.15
C PRO A 58 -0.03 -10.68 -5.80
N GLU A 59 -0.77 -11.28 -4.86
CA GLU A 59 -0.22 -11.70 -3.56
C GLU A 59 0.98 -12.65 -3.71
N SER A 60 0.99 -13.48 -4.76
CA SER A 60 2.11 -14.35 -5.12
C SER A 60 3.41 -13.62 -5.49
N GLU A 61 3.35 -12.30 -5.76
CA GLU A 61 4.53 -11.47 -6.02
C GLU A 61 5.03 -10.74 -4.75
N PHE A 62 4.28 -10.79 -3.65
CA PHE A 62 4.65 -10.17 -2.37
C PHE A 62 5.44 -11.08 -1.44
N MET A 63 5.12 -12.36 -1.44
CA MET A 63 5.80 -13.38 -0.67
C MET A 63 6.05 -14.55 -1.59
N GLU A 64 7.31 -15.01 -1.71
CA GLU A 64 7.52 -16.41 -2.05
C GLU A 64 6.75 -17.20 -1.01
N SER A 65 5.75 -17.96 -1.45
CA SER A 65 5.02 -18.82 -0.56
C SER A 65 6.05 -19.68 0.18
N GLU A 66 6.19 -19.54 1.50
CA GLU A 66 6.88 -20.52 2.34
C GLU A 66 6.08 -21.84 2.26
N VAL A 67 6.17 -22.50 1.10
CA VAL A 67 5.80 -23.89 0.90
C VAL A 67 7.11 -24.64 0.97
N GLU A 68 7.67 -24.71 2.19
CA GLU A 68 8.59 -25.74 2.66
C GLU A 68 9.03 -25.39 4.10
N GLU A 69 8.08 -25.33 5.04
CA GLU A 69 8.39 -25.96 6.33
C GLU A 69 8.29 -27.47 6.06
N GLU A 70 9.41 -28.05 5.66
CA GLU A 70 9.61 -29.49 5.57
C GLU A 70 9.22 -30.15 6.90
N ARG A 71 8.20 -31.01 6.83
CA ARG A 71 7.91 -32.21 7.65
C ARG A 71 8.53 -32.34 9.05
#